data_AF-A0A1C7NPZ9-F1
#
_entry.id   AF-A0A1C7NPZ9-F1
#
_cell.length_a   1.000
_cell.length_b   1.000
_cell.length_c   1.000
_cell.angle_alpha   90.00
_cell.angle_beta   90.00
_cell.angle_gamma   90.00
#
_symmetry.space_group_name_H-M   'P 1'
#
loop_
_entity.id
_entity.type
_entity.pdbx_description
1 polymer ?
#
loop_
_entity_poly.entity_id
_entity_poly.type
_entity_poly.pdbx_seq_one_letter_code
_entity_poly.pdbx_strand_id
1 'polypeptide(L)'
;MLLFKGSAILCFYSNGMMQGHCIDGLHSPYSLAGSHLVDRVDPLHHDCMEPDDFYSLLICPHQNPTEKIALTVRRPKENDAGGLCTHPHEEEINQQHSLSFETHQFLTGQKAQVIRDKYFAGIYSDQEVVVCIGPMEFSKEDVQE
;
A
#
# COMPACT_ATOMS: atom_id res chain seq x y z
N MET A 1 8.95 -16.93 -4.16
CA MET A 1 10.07 -15.95 -4.31
C MET A 1 9.84 -14.60 -3.59
N LEU A 2 10.75 -14.18 -2.72
CA LEU A 2 10.75 -12.82 -2.11
C LEU A 2 11.22 -11.78 -3.14
N LEU A 3 10.43 -10.71 -3.36
CA LEU A 3 10.72 -9.65 -4.32
C LEU A 3 11.30 -8.40 -3.65
N PHE A 4 10.79 -8.05 -2.47
CA PHE A 4 11.27 -6.90 -1.69
C PHE A 4 11.03 -7.13 -0.20
N LYS A 5 12.01 -6.69 0.60
CA LYS A 5 11.89 -6.60 2.06
C LYS A 5 12.65 -5.37 2.52
N GLY A 6 11.95 -4.41 3.09
CA GLY A 6 12.53 -3.14 3.50
C GLY A 6 11.53 -2.27 4.24
N SER A 7 11.67 -0.96 4.12
CA SER A 7 10.69 0.00 4.64
C SER A 7 9.87 0.61 3.51
N ALA A 8 8.72 1.17 3.82
CA ALA A 8 7.95 1.98 2.89
C ALA A 8 7.42 3.23 3.57
N ILE A 9 7.22 4.29 2.77
CA ILE A 9 6.48 5.48 3.16
C ILE A 9 5.21 5.49 2.32
N LEU A 10 4.06 5.46 2.98
CA LEU A 10 2.74 5.49 2.36
C LEU A 10 2.00 6.77 2.77
N CYS A 11 1.48 7.48 1.79
CA CYS A 11 0.62 8.64 1.92
C CYS A 11 -0.81 8.24 1.55
N PHE A 12 -1.75 8.44 2.45
CA PHE A 12 -3.18 8.28 2.20
C PHE A 12 -3.85 9.64 2.19
N TYR A 13 -4.55 9.94 1.11
CA TYR A 13 -5.21 11.22 0.87
C TYR A 13 -6.70 11.10 1.20
N SER A 14 -7.30 12.17 1.71
CA SER A 14 -8.73 12.19 2.08
C SER A 14 -9.70 11.93 0.93
N ASN A 15 -9.26 12.06 -0.33
CA ASN A 15 -10.03 11.70 -1.52
C ASN A 15 -9.95 10.21 -1.89
N GLY A 16 -9.33 9.37 -1.05
CA GLY A 16 -9.17 7.94 -1.29
C GLY A 16 -7.95 7.58 -2.15
N MET A 17 -7.15 8.54 -2.60
CA MET A 17 -5.89 8.24 -3.29
C MET A 17 -4.85 7.74 -2.30
N MET A 18 -3.93 6.92 -2.79
CA MET A 18 -2.75 6.47 -2.06
C MET A 18 -1.51 6.62 -2.94
N GLN A 19 -0.42 7.03 -2.33
CA GLN A 19 0.91 7.02 -2.96
C GLN A 19 1.93 6.47 -1.99
N GLY A 20 3.00 5.91 -2.51
CA GLY A 20 4.08 5.43 -1.67
C GLY A 20 5.36 5.19 -2.45
N HIS A 21 6.40 4.89 -1.71
CA HIS A 21 7.61 4.33 -2.28
C HIS A 21 8.26 3.38 -1.27
N CYS A 22 8.86 2.33 -1.80
CA CYS A 22 9.66 1.39 -1.03
C CYS A 22 11.06 1.96 -0.83
N ILE A 23 11.68 1.67 0.30
CA ILE A 23 13.02 2.10 0.70
C ILE A 23 13.84 0.87 1.08
N ASP A 24 14.93 0.66 0.35
CA ASP A 24 15.98 -0.31 0.66
C ASP A 24 17.31 0.44 0.88
N GLY A 25 17.62 0.71 2.15
CA GLY A 25 18.77 1.52 2.53
C GLY A 25 18.69 2.94 1.96
N LEU A 26 19.53 3.24 0.96
CA LEU A 26 19.59 4.55 0.29
C LEU A 26 18.84 4.57 -1.06
N HIS A 27 18.23 3.46 -1.47
CA HIS A 27 17.57 3.32 -2.77
C HIS A 27 16.06 3.18 -2.61
N SER A 28 15.33 3.64 -3.62
CA SER A 28 13.88 3.46 -3.73
C SER A 28 13.59 2.50 -4.89
N PRO A 29 13.45 1.19 -4.67
CA PRO A 29 13.30 0.24 -5.77
C PRO A 29 11.93 0.26 -6.46
N TYR A 30 10.88 0.69 -5.74
CA TYR A 30 9.51 0.70 -6.24
C TYR A 30 8.78 1.99 -5.86
N SER A 31 7.97 2.49 -6.79
CA SER A 31 6.90 3.45 -6.50
C SER A 31 5.58 2.72 -6.35
N LEU A 32 4.74 3.22 -5.46
CA LEU A 32 3.41 2.71 -5.17
C LEU A 32 2.38 3.79 -5.49
N ALA A 33 1.32 3.42 -6.18
CA ALA A 33 0.17 4.29 -6.42
C ALA A 33 -1.11 3.49 -6.27
N GLY A 34 -2.15 4.07 -5.69
CA GLY A 34 -3.39 3.34 -5.48
C GLY A 34 -4.58 4.23 -5.24
N SER A 35 -5.75 3.58 -5.15
CA SER A 35 -7.01 4.24 -4.84
C SER A 35 -7.94 3.31 -4.07
N HIS A 36 -8.70 3.90 -3.16
CA HIS A 36 -9.74 3.25 -2.37
C HIS A 36 -10.84 2.71 -3.29
N LEU A 37 -11.28 1.48 -3.03
CA LEU A 37 -12.32 0.75 -3.74
C LEU A 37 -13.60 0.76 -2.89
N VAL A 38 -14.31 1.89 -2.91
CA VAL A 38 -15.46 2.19 -2.03
C VAL A 38 -16.56 1.11 -2.08
N ASP A 39 -16.79 0.51 -3.25
CA ASP A 39 -17.86 -0.46 -3.46
C ASP A 39 -17.39 -1.91 -3.28
N ARG A 40 -16.11 -2.14 -2.98
CA ARG A 40 -15.58 -3.49 -2.77
C ARG A 40 -15.83 -3.92 -1.34
N VAL A 41 -16.47 -5.07 -1.21
CA VAL A 41 -16.66 -5.78 0.05
C VAL A 41 -15.97 -7.14 -0.06
N ASP A 42 -15.50 -7.68 1.05
CA ASP A 42 -15.01 -9.05 1.07
C ASP A 42 -16.21 -9.99 0.85
N PRO A 43 -16.26 -10.76 -0.25
CA PRO A 43 -17.36 -11.68 -0.52
C PRO A 43 -17.45 -12.81 0.51
N LEU A 44 -16.38 -13.04 1.29
CA LEU A 44 -16.29 -14.02 2.35
C LEU A 44 -16.35 -13.37 3.75
N HIS A 45 -16.68 -12.08 3.83
CA HIS A 45 -16.87 -11.41 5.11
C HIS A 45 -17.99 -12.10 5.90
N HIS A 46 -17.63 -12.73 7.00
CA HIS A 46 -18.61 -13.22 7.96
C HIS A 46 -19.00 -12.08 8.91
N ASP A 47 -20.26 -12.05 9.38
CA ASP A 47 -20.82 -11.00 10.26
C ASP A 47 -20.05 -10.76 11.58
N CYS A 48 -19.05 -11.59 11.89
CA CYS A 48 -18.20 -11.51 13.06
C CYS A 48 -16.78 -10.96 12.80
N MET A 49 -16.44 -10.62 11.56
CA MET A 49 -15.13 -10.04 11.21
C MET A 49 -15.15 -8.52 11.27
N GLU A 50 -14.01 -7.91 11.63
CA GLU A 50 -13.86 -6.46 11.55
C GLU A 50 -13.84 -6.03 10.08
N PRO A 51 -14.56 -4.96 9.70
CA PRO A 51 -14.60 -4.53 8.32
C PRO A 51 -13.24 -3.99 7.86
N ASP A 52 -12.94 -4.20 6.59
CA ASP A 52 -11.74 -3.67 5.93
C ASP A 52 -12.11 -2.67 4.83
N ASP A 53 -11.25 -1.68 4.63
CA ASP A 53 -11.22 -0.82 3.44
C ASP A 53 -10.29 -1.44 2.39
N PHE A 54 -10.75 -1.50 1.14
CA PHE A 54 -10.02 -2.11 0.03
C PHE A 54 -9.35 -1.07 -0.85
N TYR A 55 -8.12 -1.32 -1.28
CA TYR A 55 -7.39 -0.45 -2.20
C TYR A 55 -6.92 -1.24 -3.41
N SER A 56 -7.03 -0.63 -4.58
CA SER A 56 -6.21 -1.04 -5.72
C SER A 56 -4.83 -0.43 -5.54
N LEU A 57 -3.79 -1.24 -5.67
CA LEU A 57 -2.40 -0.83 -5.53
C LEU A 57 -1.62 -1.25 -6.77
N LEU A 58 -0.88 -0.30 -7.33
CA LEU A 58 0.01 -0.48 -8.46
C LEU A 58 1.45 -0.29 -7.99
N ILE A 59 2.25 -1.35 -8.10
CA ILE A 59 3.67 -1.37 -7.80
C ILE A 59 4.43 -1.18 -9.12
N CYS A 60 5.27 -0.14 -9.16
CA CYS A 60 6.04 0.24 -10.34
C CYS A 60 7.53 0.13 -10.04
N PRO A 61 8.23 -0.89 -10.58
CA PRO A 61 9.68 -1.02 -10.43
C PRO A 61 10.41 0.13 -11.14
N HIS A 62 11.42 0.71 -10.51
CA HIS A 62 12.19 1.82 -11.11
C HIS A 62 13.14 1.34 -12.20
N GLN A 63 13.64 0.11 -12.09
CA GLN A 63 14.54 -0.48 -13.09
C GLN A 63 13.81 -0.88 -14.37
N ASN A 64 12.52 -1.25 -14.27
CA ASN A 64 11.70 -1.67 -15.39
C ASN A 64 10.25 -1.15 -15.28
N PRO A 65 9.98 0.12 -15.64
CA PRO A 65 8.67 0.75 -15.42
C PRO A 65 7.50 0.13 -16.21
N THR A 66 7.77 -0.74 -17.19
CA THR A 66 6.73 -1.44 -17.97
C THR A 66 6.18 -2.65 -17.24
N GLU A 67 6.90 -3.20 -16.26
CA GLU A 67 6.52 -4.38 -15.49
C GLU A 67 5.76 -3.98 -14.22
N LYS A 68 4.59 -3.37 -14.42
CA LYS A 68 3.75 -2.93 -13.31
C LYS A 68 2.97 -4.11 -12.74
N ILE A 69 2.88 -4.18 -11.41
CA ILE A 69 2.17 -5.23 -10.70
C ILE A 69 0.97 -4.61 -10.00
N ALA A 70 -0.22 -5.10 -10.31
CA ALA A 70 -1.46 -4.63 -9.71
C ALA A 70 -1.92 -5.62 -8.63
N LEU A 71 -2.25 -5.10 -7.45
CA LEU A 71 -2.74 -5.86 -6.30
C LEU A 71 -4.03 -5.23 -5.78
N THR A 72 -4.90 -6.06 -5.24
CA THR A 72 -5.88 -5.62 -4.24
C THR A 72 -5.25 -5.82 -2.88
N VAL A 73 -5.25 -4.77 -2.06
CA VAL A 73 -4.83 -4.81 -0.67
C VAL A 73 -5.94 -4.29 0.21
N ARG A 74 -5.91 -4.66 1.48
CA ARG A 74 -6.89 -4.25 2.48
C ARG A 74 -6.23 -3.60 3.69
N ARG A 75 -6.99 -2.76 4.36
CA ARG A 75 -6.63 -2.01 5.56
C ARG A 75 -7.78 -2.10 6.55
N PRO A 76 -7.53 -2.26 7.86
CA PRO A 76 -8.61 -2.23 8.84
C PRO A 76 -9.41 -0.93 8.74
N LYS A 77 -10.74 -1.03 8.62
CA LYS A 77 -11.62 0.13 8.47
C LYS A 77 -11.58 0.99 9.73
N GLU A 78 -11.69 2.30 9.55
CA GLU A 78 -11.62 3.31 10.64
C GLU A 78 -10.28 3.36 11.39
N ASN A 79 -9.25 2.64 10.94
CA ASN A 79 -7.92 2.67 11.53
C ASN A 79 -6.91 3.29 10.57
N ASP A 80 -6.71 4.60 10.69
CA ASP A 80 -5.72 5.30 9.87
C ASP A 80 -4.26 4.95 10.20
N ALA A 81 -3.99 4.27 11.31
CA ALA A 81 -2.67 3.68 11.56
C ALA A 81 -2.57 2.24 11.04
N GLY A 82 -3.66 1.66 10.53
CA GLY A 82 -3.71 0.30 10.01
C GLY A 82 -2.72 0.07 8.86
N GLY A 83 -2.07 -1.09 8.88
CA GLY A 83 -1.19 -1.55 7.80
C GLY A 83 -1.95 -1.94 6.53
N LEU A 84 -1.22 -2.39 5.51
CA LEU A 84 -1.80 -2.95 4.28
C LEU A 84 -1.42 -4.42 4.16
N CYS A 85 -2.38 -5.25 3.76
CA CYS A 85 -2.08 -6.64 3.44
C CYS A 85 -2.89 -7.14 2.25
N THR A 86 -2.35 -8.11 1.53
CA THR A 86 -3.13 -8.98 0.63
C THR A 86 -3.77 -10.11 1.43
N HIS A 87 -4.95 -10.57 1.03
CA HIS A 87 -5.55 -11.75 1.64
C HIS A 87 -5.12 -13.05 0.95
N PRO A 88 -4.93 -14.19 1.66
CA PRO A 88 -4.63 -15.48 1.02
C PRO A 88 -5.70 -15.93 0.02
N HIS A 89 -6.98 -15.59 0.23
CA HIS A 89 -8.03 -15.92 -0.74
C HIS A 89 -8.07 -15.00 -1.97
N GLU A 90 -7.17 -14.01 -2.06
CA GLU A 90 -7.04 -13.11 -3.21
C GLU A 90 -5.83 -13.43 -4.10
N GLU A 91 -5.15 -14.57 -3.88
CA GLU A 91 -3.97 -15.00 -4.64
C GLU A 91 -4.22 -15.03 -6.16
N GLU A 92 -5.38 -15.54 -6.62
CA GLU A 92 -5.71 -15.57 -8.05
C GLU A 92 -5.86 -14.15 -8.63
N ILE A 93 -6.52 -13.25 -7.90
CA ILE A 93 -6.73 -11.85 -8.31
C ILE A 93 -5.40 -11.09 -8.31
N ASN A 94 -4.53 -11.40 -7.35
CA ASN A 94 -3.21 -10.80 -7.18
C ASN A 94 -2.12 -11.53 -7.97
N GLN A 95 -2.48 -12.49 -8.83
CA GLN A 95 -1.53 -13.25 -9.65
C GLN A 95 -0.38 -13.86 -8.83
N GLN A 96 -0.73 -14.47 -7.69
CA GLN A 96 0.18 -15.12 -6.74
C GLN A 96 1.13 -14.14 -6.04
N HIS A 97 0.89 -12.84 -6.12
CA HIS A 97 1.66 -11.86 -5.37
C HIS A 97 1.04 -11.62 -4.00
N SER A 98 1.89 -11.47 -3.00
CA SER A 98 1.50 -11.09 -1.66
C SER A 98 2.29 -9.87 -1.19
N LEU A 99 1.62 -9.04 -0.40
CA LEU A 99 2.19 -7.82 0.17
C LEU A 99 1.73 -7.69 1.60
N SER A 100 2.65 -7.36 2.49
CA SER A 100 2.36 -6.93 3.85
C SER A 100 3.12 -5.64 4.16
N PHE A 101 2.44 -4.73 4.86
CA PHE A 101 2.99 -3.48 5.36
C PHE A 101 2.43 -3.24 6.75
N GLU A 102 3.30 -2.92 7.70
CA GLU A 102 2.90 -2.54 9.05
C GLU A 102 3.30 -1.10 9.32
N THR A 103 2.42 -0.35 9.97
CA THR A 103 2.71 1.03 10.36
C THR A 103 3.52 1.03 11.66
N HIS A 104 4.77 1.46 11.60
CA HIS A 104 5.58 1.72 12.80
C HIS A 104 5.53 3.19 13.24
N GLN A 105 5.30 4.10 12.29
CA GLN A 105 5.18 5.52 12.54
C GLN A 105 3.99 6.07 11.76
N PHE A 106 3.09 6.73 12.47
CA PHE A 106 1.91 7.39 11.94
C PHE A 106 2.03 8.90 12.12
N LEU A 107 1.86 9.65 11.04
CA LEU A 107 1.97 11.11 11.02
C LEU A 107 0.71 11.72 10.41
N THR A 108 0.29 12.85 10.98
CA THR A 108 -0.86 13.64 10.51
C THR A 108 -0.51 15.13 10.45
N GLY A 109 -1.37 15.92 9.82
CA GLY A 109 -1.26 17.37 9.76
C GLY A 109 0.06 17.85 9.15
N GLN A 110 0.67 18.87 9.76
CA GLN A 110 1.89 19.49 9.23
C GLN A 110 3.06 18.52 9.11
N LYS A 111 3.20 17.55 10.02
CA LYS A 111 4.29 16.54 9.94
C LYS A 111 4.11 15.63 8.74
N ALA A 112 2.89 15.19 8.47
CA ALA A 112 2.57 14.39 7.30
C ALA A 112 2.82 15.17 6.01
N GLN A 113 2.40 16.45 5.97
CA GLN A 113 2.65 17.34 4.82
C GLN A 113 4.15 17.51 4.53
N VAL A 114 4.97 17.74 5.55
CA VAL A 114 6.44 17.87 5.37
C VAL A 114 7.04 16.61 4.75
N ILE A 115 6.63 15.42 5.21
CA ILE A 115 7.10 14.15 4.63
C ILE A 115 6.58 13.99 3.21
N ARG A 116 5.29 14.21 2.98
CA ARG A 116 4.70 14.18 1.64
C ARG A 116 5.49 15.07 0.67
N ASP A 117 5.72 16.33 1.02
CA ASP A 117 6.38 17.31 0.15
C ASP A 117 7.85 16.95 -0.12
N LYS A 118 8.52 16.36 0.87
CA LYS A 118 9.89 15.90 0.73
C LYS A 118 10.04 14.76 -0.28
N TYR A 119 9.08 13.83 -0.32
CA TYR A 119 9.21 12.60 -1.10
C TYR A 119 8.32 12.53 -2.35
N PHE A 120 7.28 13.36 -2.44
CA PHE A 120 6.28 13.35 -3.51
C PHE A 120 6.05 14.77 -4.07
N ALA A 121 7.15 15.50 -4.28
CA ALA A 121 7.14 16.87 -4.76
C ALA A 121 6.37 17.03 -6.09
N GLY A 122 5.60 18.12 -6.22
CA GLY A 122 4.86 18.47 -7.44
C GLY A 122 3.37 18.14 -7.41
N ILE A 123 2.88 17.46 -6.36
CA ILE A 123 1.45 17.25 -6.14
C ILE A 123 0.98 18.29 -5.11
N TYR A 124 0.70 19.50 -5.61
CA TYR A 124 0.04 20.51 -4.81
C TYR A 124 -1.42 20.09 -4.62
N SER A 125 -1.68 19.54 -3.45
CA SER A 125 -2.99 19.15 -3.03
C SER A 125 -3.25 19.78 -1.67
N ASP A 126 -4.30 20.59 -1.58
CA ASP A 126 -4.86 21.09 -0.32
C ASP A 126 -5.54 19.97 0.49
N GLN A 127 -5.46 18.72 0.01
CA GLN A 127 -6.04 17.58 0.70
C GLN A 127 -5.27 17.23 1.95
N GLU A 128 -6.04 16.87 2.96
CA GLU A 128 -5.53 16.22 4.15
C GLU A 128 -4.86 14.89 3.77
N VAL A 129 -3.68 14.68 4.34
CA VAL A 129 -2.87 13.50 4.12
C VAL A 129 -2.45 12.93 5.47
N VAL A 130 -2.53 11.62 5.59
CA VAL A 130 -1.86 10.88 6.66
C VAL A 130 -0.70 10.10 6.06
N VAL A 131 0.39 9.98 6.81
CA VAL A 131 1.59 9.28 6.37
C VAL A 131 1.89 8.13 7.33
N CYS A 132 1.98 6.93 6.78
CA CYS A 132 2.39 5.72 7.47
C CYS A 132 3.79 5.32 7.01
N ILE A 133 4.68 5.02 7.96
CA ILE A 133 6.03 4.55 7.69
C ILE A 133 6.26 3.26 8.46
N GLY A 134 6.83 2.26 7.81
CA GLY A 134 7.16 1.01 8.48
C GLY A 134 7.63 -0.08 7.52
N PRO A 135 7.83 -1.31 8.02
CA PRO A 135 8.34 -2.41 7.23
C PRO A 135 7.33 -2.84 6.18
N MET A 136 7.86 -3.30 5.05
CA MET A 136 7.09 -3.85 3.96
C MET A 136 7.78 -5.10 3.41
N GLU A 137 6.98 -6.12 3.16
CA GLU A 137 7.38 -7.33 2.48
C GLU A 137 6.50 -7.50 1.24
N PHE A 138 7.12 -7.81 0.11
CA PHE A 138 6.44 -8.07 -1.15
C PHE A 138 7.06 -9.31 -1.78
N SER A 139 6.22 -10.28 -2.10
CA SER A 139 6.67 -11.58 -2.58
C SER A 139 5.71 -12.10 -3.66
N LYS A 140 6.17 -13.12 -4.38
CA LYS A 140 5.39 -13.87 -5.34
C LYS A 140 5.50 -15.34 -4.98
N GLU A 141 4.39 -16.02 -4.79
CA GLU A 141 4.39 -17.47 -4.60
C GLU A 141 4.70 -18.16 -5.93
N ASP A 142 5.51 -19.22 -5.84
CA ASP A 142 5.80 -20.08 -6.98
C ASP A 142 4.67 -21.09 -7.09
N VAL A 143 3.97 -21.11 -8.23
CA VAL A 143 2.95 -22.13 -8.49
C VAL A 143 3.67 -23.48 -8.53
N GLN A 144 3.47 -24.32 -7.51
CA GLN A 144 3.85 -25.72 -7.61
C GLN A 144 2.88 -26.37 -8.60
N GLU A 145 3.35 -26.59 -9.83
CA GLU A 145 2.69 -27.47 -10.81
C GLU A 145 2.72 -28.94 -10.37
#